data_AF-A0A3D2X3T6-F1
#
_entry.id   AF-A0A3D2X3T6-F1
#
_cell.length_a   1.000
_cell.length_b   1.000
_cell.length_c   1.000
_cell.angle_alpha   90.00
_cell.angle_beta   90.00
_cell.angle_gamma   90.00
#
_symmetry.space_group_name_H-M   'P 1'
#
loop_
_entity.id
_entity.type
_entity.pdbx_description
1 polymer ?
#
loop_
_entity_poly.entity_id
_entity_poly.type
_entity_poly.pdbx_seq_one_letter_code
_entity_poly.pdbx_strand_id
1 'polypeptide(L)' 'MTDQEAIQRLKDFGYAFQMLDLEEGVIYLSIKALGKQVPQRPSYIDEDANYFECPVCGGAIYSSDSLSTHKYCLECG' A
#
# COMPACT_ATOMS: atom_id res chain seq x y z
N MET A 1 20.51 1.09 16.40
CA MET A 1 20.42 0.02 15.38
C MET A 1 21.25 0.49 14.20
N THR A 2 22.36 -0.18 13.94
CA THR A 2 23.25 0.14 12.82
C THR A 2 22.71 -0.49 11.53
N ASP A 3 23.16 0.01 10.39
CA ASP A 3 22.74 -0.53 9.08
C ASP A 3 23.10 -2.02 8.95
N GLN A 4 24.21 -2.44 9.55
CA GLN A 4 24.62 -3.85 9.59
C GLN A 4 23.67 -4.72 10.41
N GLU A 5 23.17 -4.21 11.55
CA GLU A 5 22.17 -4.91 12.37
C GLU A 5 20.81 -5.01 11.66
N ALA A 6 20.42 -4.00 10.89
CA ALA A 6 19.18 -4.02 10.10
C ALA A 6 19.26 -5.02 8.94
N ILE A 7 20.40 -5.06 8.23
CA ILE A 7 20.64 -6.02 7.14
C ILE A 7 20.66 -7.46 7.67
N GLN A 8 21.26 -7.71 8.83
CA GLN A 8 21.29 -9.05 9.42
C GLN A 8 19.87 -9.54 9.79
N ARG A 9 19.05 -8.66 10.38
CA ARG A 9 17.66 -8.99 10.70
C ARG A 9 16.83 -9.33 9.46
N LEU A 10 17.01 -8.61 8.35
CA LEU A 10 16.33 -8.92 7.09
C LEU A 10 16.75 -10.28 6.52
N LYS A 11 18.03 -10.64 6.62
CA LYS A 11 18.53 -11.95 6.21
C LYS A 11 17.95 -13.06 7.08
N ASP A 12 17.97 -12.90 8.40
CA ASP A 12 17.44 -13.89 9.35
C ASP A 12 15.93 -14.11 9.13
N PHE A 13 15.17 -13.04 8.83
CA PHE A 13 13.76 -13.14 8.45
C PHE A 13 13.56 -13.85 7.10
N GLY A 14 14.41 -13.57 6.11
CA GLY A 14 14.41 -14.25 4.82
C GLY A 14 14.72 -15.75 4.92
N TYR A 15 15.62 -16.15 5.82
CA TYR A 15 15.92 -17.57 6.09
C TYR A 15 14.80 -18.27 6.87
N ALA A 16 14.15 -17.58 7.83
CA ALA A 16 12.97 -18.11 8.51
C ALA A 16 11.80 -18.32 7.54
N PHE A 17 11.67 -17.46 6.53
CA PHE A 17 10.67 -17.57 5.47
C PHE A 17 10.91 -18.74 4.52
N GLN A 18 12.18 -19.08 4.21
CA GLN A 18 12.52 -20.27 3.41
C GLN A 18 12.21 -21.61 4.09
N MET A 19 12.03 -21.63 5.43
CA MET A 19 11.65 -22.83 6.19
C MET A 19 10.14 -22.97 6.42
N LEU A 20 9.35 -21.99 6.01
CA LEU A 20 7.90 -22.07 6.03
C LEU A 20 7.43 -22.56 4.66
N ASP A 21 6.77 -23.72 4.62
CA ASP A 21 5.99 -24.20 3.45
C ASP A 21 4.76 -23.30 3.25
N LEU A 22 4.98 -21.99 3.06
CA LEU A 22 3.94 -21.08 2.66
C LEU A 22 3.66 -21.34 1.19
N GLU A 23 2.48 -21.91 0.91
CA GLU A 23 1.99 -22.04 -0.45
C GLU A 23 2.17 -20.70 -1.19
N GLU A 24 2.65 -20.74 -2.43
CA GLU A 24 2.90 -19.56 -3.26
C GLU A 24 1.72 -18.55 -3.24
N GLY A 25 0.49 -19.06 -3.12
CA GLY A 25 -0.73 -18.27 -2.97
C GLY A 25 -0.77 -17.39 -1.71
N VAL A 26 -0.28 -17.87 -0.56
CA VAL A 26 -0.26 -17.12 0.70
C VAL A 26 0.76 -15.99 0.63
N ILE A 27 1.92 -16.22 0.01
CA ILE A 27 2.96 -15.20 -0.20
C ILE A 27 2.40 -14.09 -1.11
N TYR A 28 1.79 -14.47 -2.22
CA TYR A 28 1.16 -13.53 -3.16
C TYR A 28 0.08 -12.68 -2.47
N LEU A 29 -0.82 -13.30 -1.70
CA LEU A 29 -1.86 -12.59 -0.97
C LEU A 29 -1.29 -11.65 0.09
N SER A 30 -0.22 -12.06 0.79
CA SER A 30 0.42 -11.26 1.83
C SER A 30 1.09 -10.01 1.25
N ILE A 31 1.80 -10.14 0.13
CA ILE A 31 2.40 -9.00 -0.59
C ILE A 31 1.31 -8.05 -1.09
N LYS A 32 0.23 -8.59 -1.67
CA LYS A 32 -0.92 -7.79 -2.12
C LYS A 32 -1.61 -7.06 -0.98
N ALA A 33 -1.77 -7.70 0.18
CA ALA A 33 -2.35 -7.10 1.38
C ALA A 33 -1.46 -5.99 1.95
N LEU A 34 -0.14 -6.18 1.98
CA LEU A 34 0.82 -5.17 2.43
C LEU A 34 0.78 -3.93 1.53
N GLY A 35 0.67 -4.10 0.20
CA GLY A 35 0.53 -3.00 -0.74
C GLY A 35 -0.71 -2.12 -0.49
N LYS A 36 -1.79 -2.70 0.05
CA LYS A 36 -3.01 -1.97 0.43
C LYS A 36 -2.86 -1.17 1.72
N GLN A 37 -1.82 -1.39 2.53
CA GLN A 37 -1.57 -0.65 3.76
C GLN A 37 -0.75 0.63 3.53
N VAL A 38 -0.24 0.84 2.31
CA VAL A 38 0.54 2.03 1.94
C VAL A 38 -0.38 3.01 1.22
N PRO A 39 -0.59 4.22 1.78
CA PRO A 39 -1.38 5.27 1.15
C PRO A 39 -0.91 5.59 -0.26
N GLN A 40 -1.78 5.31 -1.25
CA GLN A 40 -1.51 5.63 -2.64
C GLN A 40 -2.14 6.96 -3.01
N ARG A 41 -1.38 7.78 -3.73
CA ARG A 41 -1.90 9.01 -4.33
C ARG A 41 -2.76 8.67 -5.55
N PRO A 42 -3.80 9.48 -5.85
CA PRO A 42 -4.52 9.38 -7.11
C PRO A 42 -3.55 9.49 -8.30
N SER A 43 -3.76 8.64 -9.30
CA SER A 43 -3.08 8.77 -10.60
C SER A 43 -3.65 9.91 -11.44
N TYR A 44 -4.90 10.29 -11.18
CA TYR A 44 -5.64 11.36 -11.85
C TYR A 44 -6.59 12.01 -10.85
N ILE A 45 -6.76 13.33 -10.96
CA ILE A 45 -7.75 14.12 -10.23
C ILE A 45 -8.56 14.87 -11.29
N ASP A 46 -9.88 14.73 -11.24
CA ASP A 46 -10.79 15.60 -11.97
C ASP A 46 -11.04 16.83 -11.10
N GLU A 47 -10.43 17.96 -11.46
CA GLU A 47 -10.57 19.21 -10.73
C GLU A 47 -11.94 19.88 -10.95
N ASP A 48 -12.61 19.62 -12.09
CA ASP A 48 -13.91 20.21 -12.42
C ASP A 48 -15.03 19.57 -11.59
N ALA A 49 -14.97 18.25 -11.43
CA ALA A 49 -15.89 17.49 -10.59
C ALA A 49 -15.34 17.24 -9.17
N ASN A 50 -14.14 17.74 -8.87
CA ASN A 50 -13.43 17.63 -7.60
C ASN A 50 -13.48 16.20 -7.01
N TYR A 51 -13.15 15.22 -7.86
CA TYR A 51 -13.14 13.80 -7.51
C TYR A 51 -11.90 13.06 -8.03
N PHE A 52 -11.62 11.90 -7.43
CA PHE A 52 -10.70 10.93 -8.00
C PHE A 52 -11.13 9.50 -7.72
N GLU A 53 -10.62 8.55 -8.51
CA GLU A 53 -10.76 7.13 -8.24
C GLU A 53 -9.47 6.55 -7.65
N CYS A 54 -9.58 5.80 -6.56
CA CYS A 54 -8.43 5.16 -5.96
C CYS A 54 -7.91 4.04 -6.87
N PRO A 55 -6.63 4.05 -7.28
CA PRO A 55 -6.07 3.03 -8.16
C PRO A 55 -5.94 1.65 -7.49
N VAL A 56 -6.11 1.56 -6.18
CA VAL A 56 -5.96 0.32 -5.38
C VAL A 56 -7.30 -0.37 -5.15
N CYS A 57 -8.33 0.38 -4.74
CA CYS A 57 -9.63 -0.18 -4.40
C CYS A 57 -10.74 0.13 -5.41
N GLY A 58 -10.51 1.05 -6.36
CA GLY A 58 -11.54 1.52 -7.30
C GLY A 58 -12.61 2.40 -6.64
N GLY A 59 -12.43 2.77 -5.37
CA GLY A 59 -13.35 3.65 -4.66
C GLY A 59 -13.27 5.08 -5.21
N ALA A 60 -14.43 5.67 -5.52
CA ALA A 60 -14.52 7.07 -5.90
C ALA A 60 -14.55 7.96 -4.65
N ILE A 61 -13.66 8.95 -4.61
CA ILE A 61 -13.55 9.93 -3.53
C ILE A 61 -13.99 11.29 -4.08
N TYR A 62 -14.99 11.87 -3.43
CA TYR A 62 -15.49 13.21 -3.71
C TYR A 62 -15.14 14.12 -2.53
N SER A 63 -14.81 15.37 -2.82
CA SER A 63 -14.58 16.38 -1.78
C SER A 63 -15.46 17.60 -2.04
N SER A 64 -16.01 18.18 -0.97
CA SER A 64 -16.65 19.51 -1.04
C SER A 64 -15.62 20.65 -1.04
N ASP A 65 -14.43 20.37 -0.51
CA ASP A 65 -13.30 21.30 -0.42
C ASP A 65 -12.18 20.88 -1.40
N SER A 66 -11.08 21.61 -1.50
CA SER A 66 -9.99 21.23 -2.41
C SER A 66 -9.45 19.81 -2.14
N LEU A 67 -9.41 18.94 -3.16
CA LEU A 67 -8.76 17.63 -3.09
C LEU A 67 -7.26 17.69 -2.75
N SER A 68 -6.63 18.87 -2.83
CA SER A 68 -5.23 19.07 -2.42
C SER A 68 -4.98 18.75 -0.94
N THR A 69 -6.03 18.77 -0.09
CA THR A 69 -5.95 18.38 1.32
C THR A 69 -6.21 16.88 1.53
N HIS A 70 -6.84 16.22 0.57
CA HIS A 70 -7.22 14.80 0.59
C HIS A 70 -6.33 14.00 -0.38
N LYS A 71 -5.03 13.92 -0.05
CA LYS A 71 -4.00 13.35 -0.95
C LYS A 71 -4.02 11.82 -1.05
N TYR A 72 -4.91 11.15 -0.32
CA TYR A 72 -4.90 9.71 -0.11
C TYR A 72 -6.34 9.16 -0.04
N CYS A 73 -6.51 7.87 -0.28
CA CYS A 73 -7.83 7.24 -0.30
C CYS A 73 -8.37 7.06 1.12
N LEU A 74 -9.61 7.48 1.36
CA LEU A 74 -10.23 7.35 2.69
C LEU A 74 -10.68 5.92 3.02
N GLU A 75 -10.84 5.07 2.00
CA GLU A 75 -11.35 3.69 2.15
C GLU A 75 -10.22 2.68 2.43
N CYS A 76 -9.10 2.80 1.72
CA CYS A 76 -7.97 1.87 1.87
C CYS A 76 -6.72 2.47 2.52
N GLY A 77 -6.74 3.76 2.84
CA GLY A 77 -5.55 4.50 3.25
C GLY A 77 -4.76 4.94 2.05
#